data_AF-A0AAW1U016-F1
#
_entry.id   AF-A0AAW1U016-F1
#
_cell.length_a   1.000
_cell.length_b   1.000
_cell.length_c   1.000
_cell.angle_alpha   90.00
_cell.angle_beta   90.00
_cell.angle_gamma   90.00
#
_symmetry.space_group_name_H-M   'P 1'
#
loop_
_entity.id
_entity.type
_entity.pdbx_description
1 polymer ?
#
loop_
_entity_poly.entity_id
_entity_poly.type
_entity_poly.pdbx_seq_one_letter_code
_entity_poly.pdbx_strand_id
1 'polypeptide(L)'
;MSDHDTAQLLTIQEQIQQTHEYQYKRYITSNNTEDLVKRLKLQEWNSVYEIPEEEINQQWEKFTNIFKTELNYACPLRKTKISGKKNQKSRNEKLSKCKTRLDILHTCKTFNPMFMELYKEVKKEYDKMLRDEKGIYIGSKFSNLTIK
;
A
#
# COMPACT_ATOMS: atom_id res chain seq x y z
N MET A 1 -43.19 -11.68 46.10
CA MET A 1 -42.69 -10.41 45.54
C MET A 1 -41.43 -10.75 44.76
N SER A 2 -41.42 -10.39 43.48
CA SER A 2 -40.46 -10.92 42.49
C SER A 2 -39.14 -10.15 42.57
N ASP A 3 -38.06 -10.90 42.75
CA ASP A 3 -36.69 -10.43 42.91
C ASP A 3 -36.07 -10.13 41.54
N HIS A 4 -36.62 -9.13 40.85
CA HIS A 4 -36.20 -8.69 39.51
C HIS A 4 -35.37 -7.39 39.54
N ASP A 5 -34.73 -7.07 40.66
CA ASP A 5 -33.93 -5.85 40.76
C ASP A 5 -32.47 -6.08 40.33
N THR A 6 -32.14 -5.39 39.25
CA THR A 6 -30.80 -4.93 38.84
C THR A 6 -29.82 -5.95 38.26
N ALA A 7 -30.12 -6.44 37.05
CA ALA A 7 -29.06 -6.83 36.13
C ALA A 7 -28.41 -5.56 35.54
N GLN A 8 -27.21 -5.20 35.99
CA GLN A 8 -26.42 -4.12 35.39
C GLN A 8 -25.59 -4.64 34.23
N LEU A 9 -25.75 -4.04 33.05
CA LEU A 9 -24.96 -4.36 31.86
C LEU A 9 -23.58 -3.68 31.94
N LEU A 10 -22.56 -4.44 32.37
CA LEU A 10 -21.17 -4.00 32.31
C LEU A 10 -20.64 -4.15 30.89
N THR A 11 -20.37 -3.03 30.22
CA THR A 11 -19.71 -3.02 28.91
C THR A 11 -18.21 -2.84 29.12
N ILE A 12 -17.44 -3.91 29.02
CA ILE A 12 -15.97 -3.86 29.03
C ILE A 12 -15.52 -3.47 27.63
N GLN A 13 -15.04 -2.23 27.48
CA GLN A 13 -14.37 -1.80 26.25
C GLN A 13 -12.86 -1.97 26.44
N GLU A 14 -12.33 -3.07 25.91
CA GLU A 14 -10.90 -3.23 25.77
C GLU A 14 -10.41 -2.19 24.74
N GLN A 15 -9.65 -1.20 25.20
CA GLN A 15 -8.93 -0.32 24.29
C GLN A 15 -7.84 -1.15 23.62
N ILE A 16 -8.16 -1.72 22.46
CA ILE A 16 -7.15 -2.29 21.56
C ILE A 16 -6.23 -1.12 21.21
N GLN A 17 -5.09 -1.02 21.90
CA GLN A 17 -4.02 -0.14 21.48
C GLN A 17 -3.70 -0.53 20.05
N GLN A 18 -3.98 0.36 19.10
CA GLN A 18 -3.62 0.13 17.71
C GLN A 18 -2.09 0.07 17.63
N THR A 19 -1.56 -1.14 17.69
CA THR A 19 -0.16 -1.42 17.37
C THR A 19 -0.01 -1.04 15.91
N HIS A 20 0.56 0.13 15.68
CA HIS A 20 0.87 0.55 14.32
C HIS A 20 1.93 -0.42 13.83
N GLU A 21 1.58 -1.28 12.88
CA GLU A 21 2.58 -2.12 12.24
C GLU A 21 3.53 -1.22 11.44
N TYR A 22 4.83 -1.43 11.63
CA TYR A 22 5.87 -0.71 10.91
C TYR A 22 6.63 -1.69 10.03
N GLN A 23 7.00 -1.25 8.83
CA GLN A 23 7.90 -1.95 7.94
C GLN A 23 9.15 -1.13 7.69
N TYR A 24 10.28 -1.80 7.52
CA TYR A 24 11.52 -1.16 7.10
C TYR A 24 11.68 -1.32 5.59
N LYS A 25 11.82 -0.20 4.88
CA LYS A 25 12.02 -0.23 3.43
C LYS A 25 13.03 0.82 2.98
N ARG A 26 13.75 0.50 1.92
CA ARG A 26 14.59 1.46 1.18
C ARG A 26 13.77 2.03 0.04
N TYR A 27 13.89 3.33 -0.19
CA TYR A 27 13.30 3.96 -1.36
C TYR A 27 14.37 4.05 -2.43
N ILE A 28 14.19 3.31 -3.52
CA ILE A 28 15.12 3.29 -4.64
C ILE A 28 14.54 4.21 -5.72
N THR A 29 15.28 5.26 -6.07
CA THR A 29 14.96 6.20 -7.14
C THR A 29 16.18 6.33 -8.05
N SER A 30 16.02 6.88 -9.25
CA SER A 30 17.14 7.04 -10.19
C SER A 30 18.29 7.85 -9.58
N ASN A 31 17.98 8.93 -8.86
CA ASN A 31 18.99 9.82 -8.28
C ASN A 31 19.88 9.11 -7.24
N ASN A 32 19.28 8.33 -6.34
CA ASN A 32 20.06 7.62 -5.32
C ASN A 32 20.70 6.33 -5.85
N THR A 33 20.19 5.73 -6.93
CA THR A 33 20.97 4.71 -7.65
C THR A 33 22.20 5.30 -8.33
N GLU A 34 22.08 6.48 -8.94
CA GLU A 34 23.22 7.17 -9.54
C GLU A 34 24.25 7.59 -8.48
N ASP A 35 23.80 8.09 -7.34
CA ASP A 35 24.68 8.43 -6.21
C ASP A 35 25.40 7.18 -5.67
N LEU A 36 24.69 6.05 -5.52
CA LEU A 36 25.30 4.79 -5.13
C LEU A 36 26.38 4.35 -6.12
N VAL A 37 26.12 4.41 -7.43
CA VAL A 37 27.12 4.05 -8.44
C VAL A 37 28.33 4.97 -8.39
N LYS A 38 28.13 6.29 -8.24
CA LYS A 38 29.23 7.26 -8.09
C LYS A 38 30.09 6.93 -6.87
N ARG A 39 29.46 6.62 -5.74
CA ARG A 39 30.13 6.24 -4.49
C ARG A 39 30.92 4.95 -4.62
N LEU A 40 30.31 3.90 -5.17
CA LEU A 40 30.98 2.62 -5.39
C LEU A 40 32.20 2.77 -6.30
N LYS A 41 32.14 3.64 -7.32
CA LYS A 41 33.29 3.93 -8.19
C LYS A 41 34.46 4.61 -7.48
N LEU A 42 34.20 5.31 -6.36
CA LEU A 42 35.22 6.00 -5.57
C LEU A 42 35.87 5.09 -4.51
N GLN A 43 35.37 3.87 -4.32
CA GLN A 43 35.91 2.93 -3.33
C GLN A 43 37.19 2.25 -3.85
N GLU A 44 38.11 1.96 -2.94
CA GLU A 44 39.35 1.25 -3.25
C GLU A 44 39.13 -0.27 -3.30
N TRP A 45 38.74 -0.75 -4.48
CA TRP A 45 38.46 -2.18 -4.71
C TRP A 45 39.70 -3.07 -4.72
N ASN A 46 40.89 -2.51 -4.94
CA ASN A 46 42.15 -3.27 -4.89
C ASN A 46 42.29 -4.04 -3.58
N SER A 47 41.87 -3.42 -2.48
CA SER A 47 41.89 -4.03 -1.16
C SER A 47 41.02 -5.30 -1.04
N VAL A 48 40.03 -5.50 -1.93
CA VAL A 48 39.22 -6.71 -2.05
C VAL A 48 39.90 -7.73 -2.96
N TYR A 49 40.54 -7.29 -4.04
CA TYR A 49 41.22 -8.18 -5.00
C TYR A 49 42.60 -8.66 -4.54
N GLU A 50 43.25 -7.96 -3.62
CA GLU A 50 44.51 -8.36 -3.01
C GLU A 50 44.36 -9.51 -1.99
N ILE A 51 43.13 -9.82 -1.58
CA ILE A 51 42.86 -10.98 -0.72
C ILE A 51 43.07 -12.25 -1.55
N PRO A 52 43.84 -13.24 -1.04
CA PRO A 52 44.06 -14.50 -1.75
C PRO A 52 42.74 -15.19 -2.15
N GLU A 53 42.72 -15.82 -3.32
CA GLU A 53 41.50 -16.48 -3.84
C GLU A 53 41.02 -17.62 -2.94
N GLU A 54 41.94 -18.25 -2.18
CA GLU A 54 41.63 -19.27 -1.19
C GLU A 54 40.78 -18.73 -0.02
N GLU A 55 40.82 -17.41 0.21
CA GLU A 55 40.11 -16.71 1.29
C GLU A 55 38.82 -16.04 0.78
N ILE A 56 38.09 -16.71 -0.11
CA ILE A 56 36.88 -16.19 -0.76
C ILE A 56 35.84 -15.61 0.21
N ASN A 57 35.74 -16.18 1.42
CA ASN A 57 34.82 -15.69 2.45
C ASN A 57 35.21 -14.29 2.95
N GLN A 58 36.51 -14.04 3.16
CA GLN A 58 37.01 -12.74 3.58
C GLN A 58 36.85 -11.71 2.46
N GLN A 59 37.11 -12.13 1.21
CA GLN A 59 36.88 -11.29 0.03
C GLN A 59 35.41 -10.86 -0.07
N TRP A 60 34.49 -11.82 0.10
CA TRP A 60 33.06 -11.57 0.09
C TRP A 60 32.61 -10.67 1.25
N GLU A 61 33.15 -10.90 2.45
CA GLU A 61 32.85 -10.06 3.61
C GLU A 61 33.29 -8.61 3.37
N LYS A 62 34.49 -8.40 2.85
CA LYS A 62 35.00 -7.06 2.55
C LYS A 62 34.18 -6.37 1.46
N PHE A 63 33.89 -7.06 0.37
CA PHE A 63 33.01 -6.58 -0.68
C PHE A 63 31.64 -6.15 -0.12
N THR A 64 31.00 -7.04 0.64
CA THR A 64 29.66 -6.78 1.16
C THR A 64 29.65 -5.67 2.19
N ASN A 65 30.72 -5.48 2.97
CA ASN A 65 30.84 -4.38 3.92
C ASN A 65 30.94 -3.03 3.20
N ILE A 66 31.76 -2.93 2.16
CA ILE A 66 31.85 -1.72 1.32
C ILE A 66 30.49 -1.44 0.69
N PHE A 67 29.89 -2.45 0.03
CA PHE A 67 28.61 -2.29 -0.65
C PHE A 67 27.48 -1.90 0.31
N LYS A 68 27.37 -2.56 1.48
CA LYS A 68 26.35 -2.25 2.49
C LYS A 68 26.51 -0.83 3.04
N THR A 69 27.75 -0.38 3.24
CA THR A 69 28.03 0.97 3.74
C THR A 69 27.52 2.02 2.77
N GLU A 70 27.90 1.91 1.50
CA GLU A 70 27.46 2.85 0.47
C GLU A 70 25.95 2.73 0.18
N LEU A 71 25.39 1.52 0.22
CA LEU A 71 23.95 1.30 0.08
C LEU A 71 23.16 1.94 1.22
N ASN A 72 23.66 1.85 2.46
CA ASN A 72 23.04 2.49 3.61
C ASN A 72 23.10 4.00 3.53
N TYR A 73 24.17 4.55 2.95
CA TYR A 73 24.30 5.97 2.74
C TYR A 73 23.33 6.47 1.65
N ALA A 74 23.40 5.90 0.44
CA ALA A 74 22.62 6.36 -0.71
C ALA A 74 21.13 6.01 -0.59
N CYS A 75 20.83 4.83 -0.05
CA CYS A 75 19.48 4.28 0.05
C CYS A 75 19.18 3.84 1.49
N PRO A 76 19.07 4.77 2.46
CA PRO A 76 18.93 4.42 3.87
C PRO A 76 17.66 3.62 4.13
N LEU A 77 17.75 2.68 5.07
CA LEU A 77 16.61 1.89 5.51
C LEU A 77 15.69 2.76 6.37
N ARG A 78 14.45 2.99 5.93
CA ARG A 78 13.49 3.85 6.62
C ARG A 78 12.35 3.05 7.21
N LYS A 79 12.07 3.32 8.48
CA LYS A 79 10.86 2.84 9.15
C LYS A 79 9.65 3.57 8.58
N THR A 80 8.71 2.82 7.99
CA THR A 80 7.49 3.36 7.41
C THR A 80 6.29 2.68 8.07
N LYS A 81 5.27 3.46 8.43
CA LYS A 81 4.00 2.91 8.91
C LYS A 81 3.36 2.07 7.81
N ILE A 82 2.90 0.87 8.15
CA ILE A 82 2.04 0.10 7.26
C ILE A 82 0.68 0.80 7.29
N SER A 83 0.42 1.60 6.26
CA SER A 83 -0.93 2.06 5.98
C SER A 83 -1.72 0.82 5.60
N GLY A 84 -2.53 0.29 6.53
CA GLY A 84 -3.54 -0.69 6.19
C GLY A 84 -4.33 -0.15 5.01
N LYS A 85 -4.19 -0.77 3.83
CA LYS A 85 -5.04 -0.46 2.69
C LYS A 85 -6.45 -0.73 3.19
N LYS A 86 -7.22 0.31 3.50
CA LYS A 86 -8.65 0.18 3.67
C LYS A 86 -9.14 -0.31 2.32
N ASN A 87 -9.32 -1.62 2.18
CA ASN A 87 -10.13 -2.20 1.13
C ASN A 87 -11.52 -1.65 1.39
N GLN A 88 -11.77 -0.44 0.88
CA GLN A 88 -13.05 0.20 0.94
C GLN A 88 -13.92 -0.57 -0.04
N LYS A 89 -14.40 -1.76 0.38
CA LYS A 89 -15.54 -2.42 -0.25
C LYS A 89 -16.60 -1.32 -0.33
N SER A 90 -17.07 -0.98 -1.53
CA SER A 90 -18.18 -0.05 -1.64
C SER A 90 -19.32 -0.59 -0.79
N ARG A 91 -19.89 0.24 0.08
CA ARG A 91 -21.05 -0.18 0.89
C ARG A 91 -22.23 -0.57 -0.01
N ASN A 92 -22.24 -0.04 -1.23
CA ASN A 92 -23.23 -0.35 -2.24
C ASN A 92 -22.88 -1.63 -3.02
N GLU A 93 -23.66 -2.70 -2.80
CA GLU A 93 -23.54 -3.98 -3.50
C GLU A 93 -23.72 -3.84 -5.02
N LYS A 94 -24.56 -2.90 -5.47
CA LYS A 94 -24.75 -2.64 -6.91
C LYS A 94 -23.50 -2.04 -7.55
N LEU A 95 -22.82 -1.13 -6.85
CA LEU A 95 -21.58 -0.53 -7.34
C LEU A 95 -20.46 -1.57 -7.41
N SER A 96 -20.40 -2.47 -6.43
CA SER A 96 -19.46 -3.60 -6.42
C SER A 96 -19.70 -4.55 -7.60
N LYS A 97 -20.96 -4.94 -7.84
CA LYS A 97 -21.35 -5.77 -9.01
C LYS A 97 -21.02 -5.08 -10.34
N CYS A 98 -21.27 -3.78 -10.45
CA CYS A 98 -20.92 -2.99 -11.63
C CYS A 98 -19.40 -2.94 -11.85
N LYS A 99 -18.61 -2.77 -10.77
CA LYS A 99 -17.14 -2.80 -10.83
C LYS A 99 -16.60 -4.15 -11.31
N THR A 100 -17.10 -5.25 -10.75
CA THR A 100 -16.72 -6.60 -11.18
C THR A 100 -17.02 -6.82 -12.66
N ARG A 101 -18.21 -6.41 -13.12
CA ARG A 101 -18.59 -6.49 -14.55
C ARG A 101 -17.64 -5.67 -15.43
N LEU A 102 -17.26 -4.47 -14.97
CA LEU A 102 -16.33 -3.61 -15.68
C LEU A 102 -14.92 -4.22 -15.79
N ASP A 103 -14.44 -4.90 -14.74
CA ASP A 103 -13.13 -5.55 -14.72
C ASP A 103 -13.09 -6.78 -15.65
N ILE A 104 -14.17 -7.56 -15.69
CA ILE A 104 -14.34 -8.65 -16.66
C ILE A 104 -14.30 -8.09 -18.09
N LEU A 105 -15.09 -7.07 -18.40
CA LEU A 105 -15.14 -6.46 -19.73
C LEU A 105 -13.81 -5.80 -20.13
N HIS A 106 -13.09 -5.23 -19.16
CA HIS A 106 -11.75 -4.69 -19.39
C HIS A 106 -10.77 -5.76 -19.85
N THR A 107 -10.90 -6.97 -19.29
CA THR A 107 -10.09 -8.12 -19.68
C THR A 107 -10.55 -8.61 -21.06
N CYS A 108 -11.85 -8.82 -21.27
CA CYS A 108 -12.40 -9.32 -22.54
C CYS A 108 -12.14 -8.40 -23.74
N LYS A 109 -12.21 -7.07 -23.60
CA LYS A 109 -11.94 -6.12 -24.70
C LYS A 109 -10.50 -6.24 -25.24
N THR A 110 -9.58 -6.73 -24.42
CA THR A 110 -8.17 -6.91 -24.79
C THR A 110 -8.02 -8.09 -25.76
N PHE A 111 -8.87 -9.10 -25.62
CA PHE A 111 -8.86 -10.31 -26.46
C PHE A 111 -9.86 -10.26 -27.61
N ASN A 112 -10.97 -9.51 -27.47
CA ASN A 112 -11.97 -9.34 -28.51
C ASN A 112 -12.50 -7.90 -28.53
N PRO A 113 -12.20 -7.11 -29.58
CA PRO A 113 -12.64 -5.72 -29.73
C PRO A 113 -14.16 -5.51 -29.68
N MET A 114 -14.97 -6.54 -29.94
CA MET A 114 -16.44 -6.47 -29.90
C MET A 114 -16.96 -6.05 -28.51
N PHE A 115 -16.22 -6.34 -27.45
CA PHE A 115 -16.59 -5.94 -26.08
C PHE A 115 -16.26 -4.47 -25.76
N MET A 116 -15.64 -3.73 -26.68
CA MET A 116 -15.23 -2.35 -26.43
C MET A 116 -16.41 -1.40 -26.23
N GLU A 117 -17.47 -1.53 -27.02
CA GLU A 117 -18.68 -0.70 -26.87
C GLU A 117 -19.42 -1.04 -25.57
N LEU A 118 -19.58 -2.33 -25.27
CA LEU A 118 -20.19 -2.77 -24.01
C LEU A 118 -19.39 -2.31 -22.79
N TYR A 119 -18.06 -2.30 -22.86
CA TYR A 119 -17.20 -1.74 -21.82
C TYR A 119 -17.43 -0.25 -21.61
N LYS A 120 -17.54 0.54 -22.70
CA LYS A 120 -17.79 1.99 -22.62
C LYS A 120 -19.13 2.29 -21.94
N GLU A 121 -20.17 1.53 -22.26
CA GLU A 121 -21.49 1.68 -21.65
C GLU A 121 -21.47 1.39 -20.15
N VAL A 122 -20.93 0.23 -19.75
CA VAL A 122 -20.83 -0.15 -18.33
C VAL A 122 -19.92 0.82 -17.55
N LYS A 123 -18.88 1.38 -18.19
CA LYS A 123 -18.04 2.41 -17.57
C LYS A 123 -18.82 3.69 -17.29
N LYS A 124 -19.64 4.16 -18.24
CA LYS A 124 -20.49 5.34 -18.05
C LYS A 124 -21.49 5.14 -16.90
N GLU A 125 -22.06 3.95 -16.80
CA GLU A 125 -22.96 3.56 -15.71
C GLU A 125 -22.23 3.58 -14.35
N TYR A 126 -21.05 2.96 -14.29
CA TYR A 126 -20.21 2.95 -13.08
C TYR A 126 -19.81 4.36 -12.62
N ASP A 127 -19.37 5.22 -13.56
CA ASP A 127 -18.98 6.60 -13.26
C ASP A 127 -20.18 7.44 -12.78
N LYS A 128 -21.39 7.16 -13.29
CA LYS A 128 -22.63 7.78 -12.81
C LYS A 128 -22.93 7.35 -11.38
N MET A 129 -22.91 6.05 -11.09
CA MET A 129 -23.15 5.53 -9.74
C MET A 129 -22.14 6.08 -8.71
N LEU A 130 -20.87 6.25 -9.10
CA LEU A 130 -19.85 6.86 -8.25
C LEU A 130 -20.14 8.34 -7.93
N ARG A 131 -20.65 9.10 -8.91
CA ARG A 131 -21.05 10.50 -8.69
C ARG A 131 -22.26 10.58 -7.77
N ASP A 132 -23.25 9.72 -7.97
CA ASP A 132 -24.47 9.68 -7.16
C ASP A 132 -24.14 9.30 -5.70
N GLU A 133 -23.30 8.29 -5.46
CA GLU A 133 -22.89 7.90 -4.10
C GLU A 133 -22.07 9.00 -3.40
N LYS A 134 -21.22 9.73 -4.15
CA LYS A 134 -20.51 10.91 -3.62
C LYS A 134 -21.47 12.05 -3.29
N GLY A 135 -22.48 12.29 -4.12
CA GLY A 135 -23.52 13.29 -3.87
C GLY A 135 -24.34 12.97 -2.61
N ILE A 136 -24.74 11.71 -2.44
CA ILE A 136 -25.44 11.20 -1.24
C ILE A 136 -24.57 11.33 0.00
N TYR A 137 -23.27 11.00 -0.09
CA TYR A 137 -22.34 11.15 1.02
C TYR A 137 -22.16 12.61 1.45
N ILE A 138 -22.08 13.53 0.50
CA ILE A 138 -21.99 14.97 0.79
C ILE A 138 -23.31 15.47 1.40
N GLY A 139 -24.45 15.11 0.82
CA GLY A 139 -25.78 15.51 1.34
C GLY A 139 -26.07 15.00 2.75
N SER A 140 -25.72 13.74 3.05
CA SER A 140 -25.85 13.17 4.40
C SER A 140 -24.91 13.83 5.42
N LYS A 141 -23.73 14.29 5.00
CA LYS A 141 -22.82 15.06 5.86
C LYS A 141 -23.41 16.43 6.24
N PHE A 142 -24.10 17.09 5.31
CA PHE A 142 -24.73 18.40 5.56
C PHE A 142 -26.04 18.30 6.36
N SER A 143 -26.85 17.25 6.16
CA SER A 143 -28.09 17.07 6.94
C SER A 143 -27.82 16.74 8.42
N ASN A 144 -26.69 16.11 8.74
CA ASN A 144 -26.22 15.93 10.12
C ASN A 144 -25.64 17.21 10.76
N LEU A 145 -25.50 18.30 10.01
CA LEU A 145 -25.08 19.61 10.50
C LEU A 145 -26.28 20.55 10.79
N THR A 146 -27.50 20.16 10.41
CA THR A 146 -28.73 20.94 10.61
C THR A 146 -29.58 20.35 11.74
N ILE A 147 -28.99 20.17 12.91
CA ILE A 147 -29.74 20.09 14.17
C ILE A 147 -29.09 21.08 15.14
N LYS A 148 -29.64 22.29 15.18
CA LYS A 148 -29.71 23.18 16.34
C LYS A 148 -30.93 24.06 16.17
#